data_AF-A0A558CVP7-F1
#
_entry.id   AF-A0A558CVP7-F1
#
_cell.length_a   1.000
_cell.length_b   1.000
_cell.length_c   1.000
_cell.angle_alpha   90.00
_cell.angle_beta   90.00
_cell.angle_gamma   90.00
#
_symmetry.space_group_name_H-M   'P 1'
#
loop_
_entity.id
_entity.type
_entity.pdbx_description
1 polymer ?
#
loop_
_entity_poly.entity_id
_entity_poly.type
_entity_poly.pdbx_seq_one_letter_code
_entity_poly.pdbx_strand_id
1 'polypeptide(L)'
;MHGEELDARWRRSREDAWFGLVRSRGRLGVVSLTRLLVFEFVLGAVAVVAVQRLWALIVAGVLGVAAIVLVFGRSQGRWWTESLLLWLGFRARRGMAGERRDDPRLAALCELVPDLVVEDIDGSGATRVGMGSDSAGWFAVIEVSAGGNAPAPPVPLAALARIAAEAEQAGVVMQVVTHSVPGAVVGARDRALWVAVRLDAKAVADSVIDAGHGKVDVPGVLAEITRRAERVLRRRGLPARTLSADEVVHALARSCDLLPARAPGSVREAWEAWHSTRLSHGCFWIRSWPDSHRGARLLAALSEVPADLVSIALLLEPSQDGTLLRCLVRVAADPGRYQQVCR
;
A
#
# COMPACT_ATOMS: atom_id res chain seq x y z
N MET A 1 28.44 -34.44 -16.77
CA MET A 1 28.43 -33.20 -17.60
C MET A 1 27.06 -32.54 -17.77
N HIS A 2 25.94 -33.11 -17.30
CA HIS A 2 24.61 -32.47 -17.35
C HIS A 2 24.20 -31.72 -16.07
N GLY A 3 24.97 -31.86 -14.98
CA GLY A 3 24.68 -31.21 -13.69
C GLY A 3 25.18 -29.77 -13.59
N GLU A 4 26.31 -29.43 -14.23
CA GLU A 4 26.90 -28.08 -14.14
C GLU A 4 26.17 -27.04 -15.01
N GLU A 5 25.54 -27.45 -16.12
CA GLU A 5 24.73 -26.53 -16.94
C GLU A 5 23.42 -26.11 -16.26
N LEU A 6 22.82 -26.97 -15.45
CA LEU A 6 21.63 -26.63 -14.67
C LEU A 6 21.98 -25.66 -13.54
N ASP A 7 23.11 -25.85 -12.85
CA ASP A 7 23.53 -25.00 -11.74
C ASP A 7 23.97 -23.60 -12.23
N ALA A 8 24.62 -23.52 -13.41
CA ALA A 8 24.95 -22.25 -14.06
C ALA A 8 23.71 -21.49 -14.59
N ARG A 9 22.60 -22.19 -14.88
CA ARG A 9 21.33 -21.58 -15.29
C ARG A 9 20.57 -21.02 -14.08
N TRP A 10 20.63 -21.69 -12.94
CA TRP A 10 20.04 -21.22 -11.68
C TRP A 10 20.80 -20.03 -11.07
N ARG A 11 22.13 -19.98 -11.18
CA ARG A 11 22.93 -18.81 -10.75
C ARG A 11 22.65 -17.56 -11.57
N ARG A 12 22.62 -17.67 -12.91
CA ARG A 12 22.25 -16.53 -13.79
C ARG A 12 20.85 -15.97 -13.52
N SER A 13 19.89 -16.84 -13.22
CA SER A 13 18.53 -16.41 -12.86
C SER A 13 18.43 -15.61 -11.55
N ARG A 14 19.40 -15.71 -10.64
CA ARG A 14 19.47 -14.85 -9.43
C ARG A 14 20.19 -13.53 -9.70
N GLU A 15 21.16 -13.53 -10.60
CA GLU A 15 21.93 -12.33 -10.98
C GLU A 15 21.08 -11.37 -11.85
N ASP A 16 20.10 -11.89 -12.60
CA ASP A 16 19.17 -11.08 -13.43
C ASP A 16 17.97 -10.50 -12.67
N ALA A 17 17.85 -10.78 -11.37
CA ALA A 17 16.73 -10.30 -10.54
C ALA A 17 17.00 -8.86 -10.08
N TRP A 18 16.23 -7.89 -10.63
CA TRP A 18 16.29 -6.47 -10.27
C TRP A 18 16.09 -6.20 -8.76
N PHE A 19 15.39 -7.10 -8.07
CA PHE A 19 15.15 -7.05 -6.63
C PHE A 19 15.03 -8.49 -6.09
N GLY A 20 15.52 -8.73 -4.87
CA GLY A 20 15.43 -10.03 -4.23
C GLY A 20 13.97 -10.46 -4.04
N LEU A 21 13.65 -11.70 -4.42
CA LEU A 21 12.38 -12.33 -4.13
C LEU A 21 12.32 -12.64 -2.63
N VAL A 22 11.82 -11.71 -1.83
CA VAL A 22 11.38 -12.07 -0.48
C VAL A 22 9.93 -12.48 -0.58
N ARG A 23 9.72 -13.80 -0.45
CA ARG A 23 8.43 -14.31 0.00
C ARG A 23 8.12 -13.61 1.31
N SER A 24 7.06 -12.81 1.35
CA SER A 24 6.53 -12.37 2.63
C SER A 24 6.21 -13.64 3.42
N ARG A 25 7.00 -13.93 4.46
CA ARG A 25 6.49 -14.69 5.59
C ARG A 25 5.28 -13.88 6.04
N GLY A 26 4.09 -14.44 5.87
CA GLY A 26 2.88 -13.86 6.44
C GLY A 26 3.21 -13.49 7.88
N ARG A 27 3.00 -12.22 8.23
CA ARG A 27 3.25 -11.68 9.56
C ARG A 27 2.45 -12.51 10.57
N LEU A 28 3.09 -13.52 11.12
CA LEU A 28 2.59 -14.42 12.17
C LEU A 28 3.21 -13.97 13.49
N GLY A 29 2.90 -12.75 13.94
CA GLY A 29 3.34 -12.27 15.25
C GLY A 29 2.30 -12.50 16.34
N VAL A 30 1.03 -12.22 16.04
CA VAL A 30 -0.04 -12.19 17.07
C VAL A 30 -1.12 -13.23 16.80
N VAL A 31 -1.42 -13.49 15.52
CA VAL A 31 -2.50 -14.40 15.09
C VAL A 31 -2.16 -15.87 15.40
N SER A 32 -0.88 -16.23 15.44
CA SER A 32 -0.43 -17.58 15.82
C SER A 32 -0.74 -17.90 17.28
N LEU A 33 -0.47 -16.96 18.18
CA LEU A 33 -0.67 -17.12 19.62
C LEU A 33 -2.15 -17.18 19.97
N THR A 34 -2.98 -16.30 19.37
CA THR A 34 -4.43 -16.35 19.57
C THR A 34 -5.03 -17.64 19.02
N ARG A 35 -4.53 -18.17 17.89
CA ARG A 35 -4.97 -19.45 17.32
C ARG A 35 -4.61 -20.63 18.22
N LEU A 36 -3.42 -20.63 18.83
CA LEU A 36 -3.00 -21.67 19.77
C LEU A 36 -3.89 -21.63 21.04
N LEU A 37 -4.12 -20.44 21.59
CA LEU A 37 -4.98 -20.23 22.76
C LEU A 37 -6.43 -20.64 22.52
N VAL A 38 -7.00 -20.28 21.36
CA VAL A 38 -8.36 -20.69 21.00
C VAL A 38 -8.44 -22.21 20.80
N PHE A 39 -7.43 -22.82 20.16
CA PHE A 39 -7.37 -24.27 20.02
C PHE A 39 -7.30 -24.96 21.39
N GLU A 40 -6.48 -24.46 22.30
CA GLU A 40 -6.32 -25.01 23.65
C GLU A 40 -7.59 -24.83 24.51
N PHE A 41 -8.26 -23.68 24.40
CA PHE A 41 -9.56 -23.46 25.06
C PHE A 41 -10.66 -24.37 24.52
N VAL A 42 -10.72 -24.59 23.20
CA VAL A 42 -11.68 -25.52 22.59
C VAL A 42 -11.40 -26.94 23.02
N LEU A 43 -10.13 -27.36 23.04
CA LEU A 43 -9.74 -28.69 23.51
C LEU A 43 -10.09 -28.89 24.98
N GLY A 44 -9.82 -27.90 25.83
CA GLY A 44 -10.19 -27.91 27.25
C GLY A 44 -11.70 -27.96 27.46
N ALA A 45 -12.48 -27.18 26.71
CA ALA A 45 -13.94 -27.19 26.78
C ALA A 45 -14.52 -28.54 26.33
N VAL A 46 -14.01 -29.12 25.24
CA VAL A 46 -14.44 -30.45 24.76
C VAL A 46 -14.09 -31.53 25.79
N ALA A 47 -12.92 -31.46 26.43
CA ALA A 47 -12.52 -32.40 27.49
C ALA A 47 -13.42 -32.30 28.73
N VAL A 48 -13.78 -31.09 29.16
CA VAL A 48 -14.69 -30.86 30.30
C VAL A 48 -16.11 -31.33 29.98
N VAL A 49 -16.58 -31.11 28.75
CA VAL A 49 -17.92 -31.48 28.30
C VAL A 49 -18.04 -32.99 28.04
N ALA A 50 -16.97 -33.66 27.60
CA ALA A 50 -16.92 -35.11 27.40
C ALA A 50 -17.17 -35.92 28.69
N VAL A 51 -17.01 -35.29 29.86
CA VAL A 51 -17.24 -35.92 31.17
C VAL A 51 -18.75 -35.99 31.54
N GLN A 52 -19.64 -35.29 30.83
CA GLN A 52 -21.06 -35.16 31.21
C GLN A 52 -22.02 -35.42 30.02
N ARG A 53 -22.54 -36.67 29.92
CA ARG A 53 -23.66 -37.14 29.06
C ARG A 53 -23.47 -37.07 27.52
N LEU A 54 -24.01 -38.08 26.83
CA LEU A 54 -23.90 -38.34 25.38
C LEU A 54 -24.32 -37.15 24.47
N TRP A 55 -25.30 -36.35 24.89
CA TRP A 55 -25.75 -35.16 24.16
C TRP A 55 -24.69 -34.05 24.11
N ALA A 56 -23.85 -33.97 25.14
CA ALA A 56 -22.81 -32.99 25.23
C ALA A 56 -21.64 -33.31 24.27
N LEU A 57 -21.41 -34.59 23.95
CA LEU A 57 -20.48 -35.01 22.90
C LEU A 57 -20.93 -34.59 21.49
N ILE A 58 -22.23 -34.65 21.19
CA ILE A 58 -22.76 -34.23 19.89
C ILE A 58 -22.61 -32.70 19.74
N VAL A 59 -22.98 -31.94 20.76
CA VAL A 59 -22.86 -30.47 20.75
C VAL A 59 -21.39 -30.04 20.71
N ALA A 60 -20.52 -30.68 21.50
CA ALA A 60 -19.08 -30.42 21.50
C ALA A 60 -18.42 -30.81 20.16
N GLY A 61 -18.86 -31.92 19.55
CA GLY A 61 -18.40 -32.34 18.23
C GLY A 61 -18.80 -31.36 17.14
N VAL A 62 -20.05 -30.91 17.13
CA VAL A 62 -20.55 -29.90 16.16
C VAL A 62 -19.83 -28.56 16.36
N LEU A 63 -19.68 -28.09 17.61
CA LEU A 63 -18.92 -26.87 17.91
C LEU A 63 -17.43 -27.00 17.57
N GLY A 64 -16.82 -28.15 17.82
CA GLY A 64 -15.43 -28.44 17.49
C GLY A 64 -15.20 -28.46 15.98
N VAL A 65 -16.07 -29.12 15.22
CA VAL A 65 -16.02 -29.11 13.75
C VAL A 65 -16.30 -27.69 13.22
N ALA A 66 -17.27 -26.98 13.76
CA ALA A 66 -17.54 -25.59 13.39
C ALA A 66 -16.33 -24.70 13.68
N ALA A 67 -15.67 -24.85 14.83
CA ALA A 67 -14.46 -24.11 15.19
C ALA A 67 -13.29 -24.46 14.25
N ILE A 68 -13.09 -25.73 13.92
CA ILE A 68 -12.08 -26.16 12.95
C ILE A 68 -12.38 -25.57 11.57
N VAL A 69 -13.63 -25.61 11.11
CA VAL A 69 -14.03 -25.00 9.83
C VAL A 69 -13.88 -23.47 9.85
N LEU A 70 -14.13 -22.80 10.98
CA LEU A 70 -13.91 -21.36 11.12
C LEU A 70 -12.43 -20.98 11.14
N VAL A 71 -11.59 -21.80 11.79
CA VAL A 71 -10.14 -21.54 11.95
C VAL A 71 -9.36 -21.95 10.70
N PHE A 72 -9.72 -23.08 10.07
CA PHE A 72 -9.03 -23.64 8.90
C PHE A 72 -9.79 -23.45 7.58
N GLY A 73 -10.99 -22.87 7.63
CA GLY A 73 -11.78 -22.49 6.45
C GLY A 73 -10.97 -21.57 5.55
N ARG A 74 -10.61 -22.11 4.38
CA ARG A 74 -9.80 -21.44 3.37
C ARG A 74 -10.69 -21.19 2.16
N SER A 75 -10.94 -19.92 1.84
CA SER A 75 -11.64 -19.55 0.60
C SER A 75 -10.81 -18.52 -0.15
N GLN A 76 -10.66 -18.68 -1.47
CA GLN A 76 -9.92 -17.74 -2.34
C GLN A 76 -8.45 -17.50 -1.90
N GLY A 77 -7.82 -18.48 -1.25
CA GLY A 77 -6.43 -18.40 -0.79
C GLY A 77 -6.19 -17.57 0.48
N ARG A 78 -7.25 -17.09 1.15
CA ARG A 78 -7.20 -16.33 2.41
C ARG A 78 -7.91 -17.11 3.52
N TRP A 79 -7.47 -16.92 4.77
CA TRP A 79 -8.08 -17.56 5.93
C TRP A 79 -9.32 -16.78 6.36
N TRP A 80 -10.42 -17.45 6.71
CA TRP A 80 -11.67 -16.78 7.13
C TRP A 80 -11.48 -15.79 8.28
N THR A 81 -10.53 -16.04 9.18
CA THR A 81 -10.20 -15.12 10.28
C THR A 81 -9.58 -13.80 9.80
N GLU A 82 -8.80 -13.83 8.71
CA GLU A 82 -8.27 -12.61 8.08
C GLU A 82 -9.41 -11.82 7.43
N SER A 83 -10.34 -12.51 6.77
CA SER A 83 -11.54 -11.88 6.21
C SER A 83 -12.42 -11.26 7.30
N LEU A 84 -12.58 -11.92 8.44
CA LEU A 84 -13.36 -11.41 9.57
C LEU A 84 -12.71 -10.16 10.21
N LEU A 85 -11.39 -10.15 10.39
CA LEU A 85 -10.65 -8.98 10.90
C LEU A 85 -10.71 -7.79 9.93
N LEU A 86 -10.60 -8.04 8.62
CA LEU A 86 -10.78 -7.01 7.61
C LEU A 86 -12.21 -6.48 7.59
N TRP A 87 -13.19 -7.37 7.78
CA TRP A 87 -14.60 -7.01 7.89
C TRP A 87 -14.91 -6.20 9.16
N LEU A 88 -14.30 -6.56 10.31
CA LEU A 88 -14.43 -5.81 11.56
C LEU A 88 -13.78 -4.42 11.45
N GLY A 89 -12.59 -4.32 10.83
CA GLY A 89 -11.94 -3.04 10.56
C GLY A 89 -12.73 -2.18 9.58
N PHE A 90 -13.32 -2.79 8.55
CA PHE A 90 -14.25 -2.14 7.63
C PHE A 90 -15.51 -1.64 8.34
N ARG A 91 -16.04 -2.41 9.31
CA ARG A 91 -17.19 -2.01 10.12
C ARG A 91 -16.85 -0.91 11.12
N ALA A 92 -15.63 -0.89 11.67
CA ALA A 92 -15.16 0.17 12.57
C ALA A 92 -14.93 1.50 11.82
N ARG A 93 -14.58 1.45 10.52
CA ARG A 93 -14.48 2.63 9.65
C ARG A 93 -15.85 3.18 9.21
N ARG A 94 -16.90 2.35 9.15
CA ARG A 94 -18.28 2.80 8.94
C ARG A 94 -18.83 3.51 10.19
N GLY A 95 -18.62 4.82 10.27
CA GLY A 95 -19.26 5.65 11.28
C GLY A 95 -18.41 6.79 11.84
N MET A 96 -17.12 6.85 11.50
CA MET A 96 -16.26 7.98 11.86
C MET A 96 -16.30 9.04 10.77
N ALA A 97 -17.48 9.59 10.52
CA ALA A 97 -17.65 10.76 9.68
C ALA A 97 -17.96 11.96 10.58
N GLY A 98 -17.03 12.91 10.65
CA GLY A 98 -17.38 14.28 11.01
C GLY A 98 -16.51 14.95 12.06
N GLU A 99 -15.45 15.59 11.59
CA GLU A 99 -15.29 17.01 11.90
C GLU A 99 -15.44 17.78 10.59
N ARG A 100 -16.20 18.89 10.64
CA ARG A 100 -16.43 19.73 9.48
C ARG A 100 -15.12 20.46 9.16
N ARG A 101 -14.42 20.02 8.11
CA ARG A 101 -13.20 20.66 7.64
C ARG A 101 -13.49 21.65 6.53
N ASP A 102 -12.67 22.71 6.46
CA ASP A 102 -12.88 23.82 5.53
C ASP A 102 -12.63 23.44 4.06
N ASP A 103 -11.71 22.50 3.78
CA ASP A 103 -11.44 22.02 2.42
C ASP A 103 -12.33 20.81 2.07
N PRO A 104 -13.22 20.92 1.06
CA PRO A 104 -14.09 19.83 0.63
C PRO A 104 -13.32 18.63 0.05
N ARG A 105 -12.13 18.84 -0.52
CA ARG A 105 -11.27 17.74 -1.02
C ARG A 105 -10.76 16.89 0.14
N LEU A 106 -10.30 17.54 1.20
CA LEU A 106 -9.81 16.86 2.41
C LEU A 106 -10.96 16.15 3.12
N ALA A 107 -12.15 16.75 3.20
CA ALA A 107 -13.34 16.10 3.75
C ALA A 107 -13.69 14.80 3.02
N ALA A 108 -13.68 14.81 1.68
CA ALA A 108 -13.93 13.62 0.87
C ALA A 108 -12.82 12.56 1.03
N LEU A 109 -11.56 12.97 1.18
CA LEU A 109 -10.45 12.05 1.48
C LEU A 109 -10.60 11.42 2.87
N CYS A 110 -11.10 12.16 3.86
CA CYS A 110 -11.35 11.63 5.19
C CYS A 110 -12.49 10.60 5.23
N GLU A 111 -13.42 10.57 4.26
CA GLU A 111 -14.37 9.47 4.14
C GLU A 111 -13.67 8.13 3.82
N LEU A 112 -12.53 8.17 3.10
CA LEU A 112 -11.69 6.99 2.81
C LEU A 112 -10.70 6.69 3.93
N VAL A 113 -10.07 7.73 4.47
CA VAL A 113 -9.02 7.64 5.50
C VAL A 113 -9.35 8.62 6.63
N PRO A 114 -10.15 8.21 7.63
CA PRO A 114 -10.65 9.11 8.67
C PRO A 114 -9.56 9.85 9.44
N ASP A 115 -8.43 9.18 9.67
CA ASP A 115 -7.30 9.70 10.44
C ASP A 115 -6.35 10.56 9.60
N LEU A 116 -6.70 10.88 8.35
CA LEU A 116 -5.83 11.67 7.47
C LEU A 116 -5.74 13.13 7.97
N VAL A 117 -4.52 13.58 8.22
CA VAL A 117 -4.19 14.98 8.47
C VAL A 117 -3.12 15.40 7.46
N VAL A 118 -3.22 16.62 6.94
CA VAL A 118 -2.21 17.19 6.03
C VAL A 118 -1.86 18.58 6.53
N GLU A 119 -0.57 18.81 6.76
CA GLU A 119 -0.05 20.07 7.28
C GLU A 119 1.27 20.43 6.60
N ASP A 120 1.61 21.73 6.56
CA ASP A 120 2.91 22.17 6.09
C ASP A 120 3.92 22.04 7.24
N ILE A 121 5.03 21.37 6.98
CA ILE A 121 6.20 21.35 7.86
C ILE A 121 7.30 22.22 7.27
N ASP A 122 8.15 22.74 8.16
CA ASP A 122 9.31 23.52 7.75
C ASP A 122 10.26 22.65 6.91
N GLY A 123 10.43 23.06 5.65
CA GLY A 123 11.43 22.50 4.76
C GLY A 123 12.78 23.20 4.90
N SER A 124 13.71 22.93 3.97
CA SER A 124 14.96 23.69 3.94
C SER A 124 14.76 25.08 3.34
N GLY A 125 15.00 26.13 4.12
CA GLY A 125 14.90 27.52 3.66
C GLY A 125 13.47 28.07 3.71
N ALA A 126 13.02 28.73 2.64
CA ALA A 126 11.68 29.35 2.57
C ALA A 126 10.59 28.43 1.98
N THR A 127 10.93 27.20 1.60
CA THR A 127 10.00 26.27 0.93
C THR A 127 9.39 25.32 1.96
N ARG A 128 8.04 25.32 2.04
CA ARG A 128 7.29 24.41 2.91
C ARG A 128 7.13 23.04 2.25
N VAL A 129 7.16 22.00 3.06
CA VAL A 129 6.91 20.62 2.61
C VAL A 129 5.60 20.17 3.21
N GLY A 130 4.66 19.74 2.38
CA GLY A 130 3.41 19.14 2.82
C GLY A 130 3.67 17.76 3.41
N MET A 131 3.31 17.57 4.66
CA MET A 131 3.32 16.30 5.36
C MET A 131 1.89 15.80 5.54
N GLY A 132 1.60 14.63 4.99
CA GLY A 132 0.42 13.86 5.34
C GLY A 132 0.72 12.90 6.49
N SER A 133 -0.25 12.68 7.36
CA SER A 133 -0.21 11.64 8.39
C SER A 133 -1.51 10.84 8.38
N ASP A 134 -1.38 9.53 8.55
CA ASP A 134 -2.47 8.56 8.67
C ASP A 134 -2.12 7.52 9.74
N SER A 135 -3.00 6.54 9.98
CA SER A 135 -2.76 5.48 10.97
C SER A 135 -1.60 4.54 10.63
N ALA A 136 -1.09 4.54 9.39
CA ALA A 136 0.09 3.78 9.00
C ALA A 136 1.38 4.60 9.17
N GLY A 137 1.30 5.93 9.19
CA GLY A 137 2.40 6.82 9.54
C GLY A 137 2.42 8.12 8.75
N TRP A 138 3.61 8.64 8.50
CA TRP A 138 3.79 9.97 7.91
C TRP A 138 4.34 9.88 6.50
N PHE A 139 4.02 10.86 5.66
CA PHE A 139 4.52 10.91 4.30
C PHE A 139 4.63 12.33 3.75
N ALA A 140 5.58 12.51 2.85
CA ALA A 140 5.73 13.73 2.04
C ALA A 140 5.81 13.32 0.57
N VAL A 141 5.38 14.21 -0.33
CA VAL A 141 5.24 13.88 -1.76
C VAL A 141 6.06 14.83 -2.62
N ILE A 142 6.79 14.24 -3.57
CA ILE A 142 7.50 14.93 -4.64
C ILE A 142 6.74 14.67 -5.92
N GLU A 143 6.36 15.74 -6.63
CA GLU A 143 5.85 15.63 -7.99
C GLU A 143 7.02 15.65 -8.97
N VAL A 144 6.98 14.73 -9.93
CA VAL A 144 7.93 14.66 -11.03
C VAL A 144 7.16 14.98 -12.31
N SER A 145 7.43 16.14 -12.89
CA SER A 145 6.74 16.54 -14.12
C SER A 145 7.20 15.66 -15.29
N ALA A 146 6.26 14.94 -15.90
CA ALA A 146 6.50 14.33 -17.19
C ALA A 146 6.28 15.41 -18.26
N GLY A 147 7.17 15.49 -19.27
CA GLY A 147 7.02 16.42 -20.37
C GLY A 147 5.85 16.03 -21.28
N GLY A 148 4.64 16.52 -21.00
CA GLY A 148 3.45 16.34 -21.86
C GLY A 148 3.06 14.87 -22.10
N ASN A 149 2.63 14.54 -23.33
CA ASN A 149 2.22 13.19 -23.75
C ASN A 149 3.37 12.15 -23.80
N ALA A 150 4.57 12.49 -23.34
CA ALA A 150 5.70 11.56 -23.34
C ALA A 150 5.46 10.38 -22.39
N PRO A 151 6.13 9.23 -22.61
CA PRO A 151 6.22 8.17 -21.61
C PRO A 151 6.66 8.73 -20.25
N ALA A 152 6.15 8.16 -19.17
CA ALA A 152 6.61 8.52 -17.83
C ALA A 152 8.14 8.36 -17.77
N PRO A 153 8.88 9.36 -17.27
CA PRO A 153 10.34 9.30 -17.31
C PRO A 153 10.86 8.17 -16.42
N PRO A 154 12.00 7.55 -16.77
CA PRO A 154 12.56 6.45 -15.99
C PRO A 154 13.00 6.96 -14.61
N VAL A 155 12.26 6.58 -13.57
CA VAL A 155 12.59 6.92 -12.19
C VAL A 155 13.78 6.09 -11.71
N PRO A 156 14.80 6.69 -11.07
CA PRO A 156 15.97 5.96 -10.58
C PRO A 156 15.64 5.15 -9.30
N LEU A 157 14.86 4.06 -9.44
CA LEU A 157 14.37 3.24 -8.33
C LEU A 157 15.49 2.76 -7.40
N ALA A 158 16.61 2.29 -7.96
CA ALA A 158 17.76 1.83 -7.18
C ALA A 158 18.39 2.94 -6.33
N ALA A 159 18.40 4.19 -6.82
CA ALA A 159 18.92 5.30 -6.06
C ALA A 159 17.97 5.72 -4.93
N LEU A 160 16.65 5.68 -5.17
CA LEU A 160 15.64 5.91 -4.13
C LEU A 160 15.68 4.83 -3.05
N ALA A 161 15.76 3.56 -3.45
CA ALA A 161 15.89 2.43 -2.54
C ALA A 161 17.12 2.56 -1.64
N ARG A 162 18.26 3.01 -2.21
CA ARG A 162 19.47 3.26 -1.44
C ARG A 162 19.30 4.39 -0.43
N ILE A 163 18.61 5.48 -0.78
CA ILE A 163 18.31 6.56 0.19
C ILE A 163 17.50 6.01 1.37
N ALA A 164 16.52 5.13 1.11
CA ALA A 164 15.74 4.50 2.17
C ALA A 164 16.60 3.57 3.05
N ALA A 165 17.52 2.81 2.44
CA ALA A 165 18.40 1.89 3.16
C ALA A 165 19.51 2.59 3.96
N GLU A 166 19.97 3.75 3.51
CA GLU A 166 20.97 4.58 4.20
C GLU A 166 20.36 5.53 5.24
N ALA A 167 19.04 5.54 5.38
CA ALA A 167 18.40 6.37 6.40
C ALA A 167 18.66 5.77 7.79
N GLU A 168 19.06 6.63 8.73
CA GLU A 168 19.26 6.22 10.13
C GLU A 168 17.95 5.79 10.79
N GLN A 169 16.83 6.36 10.34
CA GLN A 169 15.51 6.06 10.87
C GLN A 169 14.94 4.77 10.27
N ALA A 170 14.52 3.85 11.14
CA ALA A 170 13.81 2.64 10.73
C ALA A 170 12.43 2.97 10.14
N GLY A 171 11.98 2.16 9.17
CA GLY A 171 10.64 2.29 8.58
C GLY A 171 10.52 3.25 7.41
N VAL A 172 11.64 3.72 6.84
CA VAL A 172 11.62 4.55 5.64
C VAL A 172 11.23 3.71 4.42
N VAL A 173 10.17 4.12 3.74
CA VAL A 173 9.69 3.48 2.51
C VAL A 173 9.60 4.52 1.40
N MET A 174 10.15 4.19 0.23
CA MET A 174 9.99 5.02 -0.96
C MET A 174 8.85 4.46 -1.79
N GLN A 175 7.89 5.30 -2.15
CA GLN A 175 6.75 4.91 -2.96
C GLN A 175 6.74 5.72 -4.26
N VAL A 176 6.90 5.07 -5.40
CA VAL A 176 6.80 5.69 -6.72
C VAL A 176 5.42 5.38 -7.29
N VAL A 177 4.62 6.42 -7.53
CA VAL A 177 3.24 6.30 -8.02
C VAL A 177 3.15 6.91 -9.41
N THR A 178 2.82 6.10 -10.40
CA THR A 178 2.39 6.58 -11.72
C THR A 178 0.87 6.51 -11.78
N HIS A 179 0.25 7.64 -12.08
CA HIS A 179 -1.19 7.76 -12.22
C HIS A 179 -1.52 8.20 -13.64
N SER A 180 -2.49 7.54 -14.25
CA SER A 180 -2.89 7.83 -15.62
C SER A 180 -4.40 7.82 -15.78
N VAL A 181 -4.90 8.77 -16.55
CA VAL A 181 -6.30 8.90 -16.94
C VAL A 181 -6.35 9.11 -18.46
N PRO A 182 -7.48 8.81 -19.13
CA PRO A 182 -7.68 9.18 -20.52
C PRO A 182 -7.41 10.67 -20.74
N GLY A 183 -6.60 11.00 -21.75
CA GLY A 183 -6.30 12.37 -22.14
C GLY A 183 -7.42 12.99 -23.00
N ALA A 184 -7.27 14.27 -23.34
CA ALA A 184 -8.23 14.99 -24.17
C ALA A 184 -8.30 14.47 -25.63
N VAL A 185 -7.21 13.88 -26.12
CA VAL A 185 -7.13 13.27 -27.45
C VAL A 185 -7.35 11.77 -27.33
N VAL A 186 -8.12 11.19 -28.27
CA VAL A 186 -8.37 9.74 -28.32
C VAL A 186 -7.04 8.99 -28.35
N GLY A 187 -6.88 8.03 -27.43
CA GLY A 187 -5.66 7.23 -27.30
C GLY A 187 -4.52 7.90 -26.52
N ALA A 188 -4.60 9.20 -26.22
CA ALA A 188 -3.66 9.84 -25.32
C ALA A 188 -4.01 9.54 -23.86
N ARG A 189 -3.00 9.58 -22.98
CA ARG A 189 -3.19 9.49 -21.53
C ARG A 189 -2.54 10.68 -20.86
N ASP A 190 -3.29 11.34 -19.98
CA ASP A 190 -2.72 12.31 -19.05
C ASP A 190 -2.09 11.53 -17.88
N ARG A 191 -0.84 11.84 -17.57
CA ARG A 191 -0.02 11.08 -16.62
C ARG A 191 0.56 12.01 -15.56
N ALA A 192 0.43 11.60 -14.31
CA ALA A 192 1.12 12.20 -13.18
C ALA A 192 2.08 11.18 -12.55
N LEU A 193 3.25 11.66 -12.12
CA LEU A 193 4.25 10.85 -11.46
C LEU A 193 4.59 11.49 -10.10
N TRP A 194 4.41 10.72 -9.05
CA TRP A 194 4.73 11.13 -7.69
C TRP A 194 5.73 10.17 -7.06
N VAL A 195 6.63 10.72 -6.26
CA VAL A 195 7.52 9.97 -5.38
C VAL A 195 7.20 10.38 -3.96
N ALA A 196 6.56 9.49 -3.20
CA ALA A 196 6.29 9.71 -1.79
C ALA A 196 7.38 9.07 -0.93
N VAL A 197 7.85 9.83 0.06
CA VAL A 197 8.68 9.33 1.15
C VAL A 197 7.75 9.03 2.32
N ARG A 198 7.76 7.80 2.84
CA ARG A 198 6.93 7.39 3.98
C ARG A 198 7.77 6.95 5.16
N LEU A 199 7.28 7.21 6.36
CA LEU A 199 7.77 6.70 7.63
C LEU A 199 6.67 5.84 8.26
N ASP A 200 6.94 4.54 8.41
CA ASP A 200 6.03 3.60 9.05
C ASP A 200 5.96 3.86 10.57
N ALA A 201 4.75 4.15 11.08
CA ALA A 201 4.56 4.51 12.47
C ALA A 201 4.97 3.41 13.45
N LYS A 202 4.77 2.14 13.05
CA LYS A 202 5.14 1.00 13.89
C LYS A 202 6.66 0.86 13.96
N ALA A 203 7.35 0.92 12.83
CA ALA A 203 8.81 0.85 12.80
C ALA A 203 9.47 2.01 13.54
N VAL A 204 8.89 3.22 13.46
CA VAL A 204 9.32 4.37 14.27
C VAL A 204 9.12 4.08 15.76
N ALA A 205 7.95 3.57 16.16
CA ALA A 205 7.68 3.23 17.56
C ALA A 205 8.63 2.14 18.09
N ASP A 206 8.86 1.07 17.30
CA ASP A 206 9.77 -0.02 17.63
C ASP A 206 11.20 0.52 17.82
N SER A 207 11.67 1.44 16.94
CA SER A 207 13.00 2.06 17.06
C SER A 207 13.18 2.91 18.32
N VAL A 208 12.12 3.58 18.79
CA VAL A 208 12.17 4.41 20.01
C VAL A 208 12.29 3.54 21.25
N ILE A 209 11.63 2.38 21.26
CA ILE A 209 11.72 1.40 22.34
C ILE A 209 13.15 0.86 22.42
N ASP A 210 13.74 0.47 21.28
CA ASP A 210 15.08 -0.10 21.21
C ASP A 210 16.18 0.93 21.55
N ALA A 211 16.00 2.20 21.17
CA ALA A 211 16.96 3.27 21.42
C ALA A 211 16.96 3.80 22.86
N GLY A 212 15.96 3.42 23.68
CA GLY A 212 15.94 3.74 25.11
C GLY A 212 15.99 5.24 25.42
N HIS A 213 14.91 5.97 25.14
CA HIS A 213 14.66 7.38 25.53
C HIS A 213 15.07 8.45 24.50
N GLY A 214 14.34 8.54 23.39
CA GLY A 214 14.38 9.70 22.49
C GLY A 214 13.06 9.88 21.74
N LYS A 215 12.59 11.13 21.60
CA LYS A 215 11.47 11.44 20.70
C LYS A 215 12.04 11.63 19.30
N VAL A 216 11.54 10.86 18.33
CA VAL A 216 11.94 11.03 16.92
C VAL A 216 11.32 12.33 16.40
N ASP A 217 12.16 13.21 15.87
CA ASP A 217 11.73 14.39 15.11
C ASP A 217 11.26 13.94 13.71
N VAL A 218 10.03 13.44 13.66
CA VAL A 218 9.42 12.93 12.43
C VAL A 218 9.40 13.97 11.31
N PRO A 219 8.96 15.23 11.54
CA PRO A 219 9.04 16.28 10.51
C PRO A 219 10.46 16.49 9.98
N GLY A 220 11.46 16.62 10.85
CA GLY A 220 12.85 16.83 10.45
C GLY A 220 13.42 15.66 9.63
N VAL A 221 13.18 14.43 10.07
CA VAL A 221 13.61 13.21 9.35
C VAL A 221 12.93 13.12 7.99
N LEU A 222 11.62 13.34 7.93
CA LEU A 222 10.85 13.28 6.70
C LEU A 222 11.30 14.35 5.70
N ALA A 223 11.50 15.58 6.16
CA ALA A 223 12.02 16.67 5.34
C ALA A 223 13.41 16.37 4.79
N GLU A 224 14.31 15.81 5.61
CA GLU A 224 15.67 15.45 5.19
C GLU A 224 15.67 14.39 4.08
N ILE A 225 14.92 13.30 4.28
CA ILE A 225 14.87 12.19 3.34
C ILE A 225 14.19 12.63 2.03
N THR A 226 13.10 13.40 2.12
CA THR A 226 12.42 13.99 0.96
C THR A 226 13.37 14.86 0.16
N ARG A 227 14.16 15.71 0.82
CA ARG A 227 15.19 16.53 0.18
C ARG A 227 16.30 15.69 -0.47
N ARG A 228 16.73 14.59 0.15
CA ARG A 228 17.70 13.65 -0.47
C ARG A 228 17.11 13.02 -1.73
N ALA A 229 15.85 12.58 -1.68
CA ALA A 229 15.14 12.01 -2.83
C ALA A 229 14.97 13.01 -3.98
N GLU A 230 14.49 14.22 -3.69
CA GLU A 230 14.34 15.29 -4.68
C GLU A 230 15.68 15.62 -5.36
N ARG A 231 16.75 15.79 -4.57
CA ARG A 231 18.10 16.04 -5.10
C ARG A 231 18.56 14.92 -6.04
N VAL A 232 18.28 13.66 -5.71
CA VAL A 232 18.63 12.52 -6.56
C VAL A 232 17.84 12.54 -7.87
N LEU A 233 16.55 12.86 -7.83
CA LEU A 233 15.71 13.00 -9.02
C LEU A 233 16.22 14.13 -9.93
N ARG A 234 16.47 15.32 -9.36
CA ARG A 234 16.98 16.48 -10.11
C ARG A 234 18.35 16.25 -10.72
N ARG A 235 19.25 15.56 -9.99
CA ARG A 235 20.57 15.15 -10.53
C ARG A 235 20.47 14.19 -11.71
N ARG A 236 19.36 13.49 -11.88
CA ARG A 236 19.06 12.62 -13.03
C ARG A 236 18.28 13.32 -14.14
N GLY A 237 18.18 14.65 -14.07
CA GLY A 237 17.50 15.46 -15.09
C GLY A 237 15.98 15.44 -14.98
N LEU A 238 15.41 14.90 -13.90
CA LEU A 238 13.97 14.89 -13.68
C LEU A 238 13.53 16.22 -13.04
N PRO A 239 12.55 16.94 -13.62
CA PRO A 239 11.98 18.12 -13.01
C PRO A 239 11.11 17.69 -11.81
N ALA A 240 11.72 17.68 -10.63
CA ALA A 240 11.11 17.25 -9.39
C ALA A 240 10.93 18.44 -8.46
N ARG A 241 9.78 18.49 -7.77
CA ARG A 241 9.46 19.50 -6.75
C ARG A 241 8.71 18.86 -5.58
N THR A 242 9.00 19.29 -4.36
CA THR A 242 8.18 18.92 -3.19
C THR A 242 6.83 19.63 -3.25
N LEU A 243 5.77 18.93 -2.85
CA LEU A 243 4.42 19.48 -2.77
C LEU A 243 4.17 20.15 -1.41
N SER A 244 3.43 21.26 -1.39
CA SER A 244 2.87 21.83 -0.16
C SER A 244 1.67 21.03 0.34
N ALA A 245 1.15 21.33 1.53
CA ALA A 245 -0.03 20.67 2.09
C ALA A 245 -1.24 20.71 1.16
N ASP A 246 -1.55 21.87 0.58
CA ASP A 246 -2.65 22.05 -0.38
C ASP A 246 -2.45 21.17 -1.63
N GLU A 247 -1.22 21.11 -2.14
CA GLU A 247 -0.88 20.33 -3.31
C GLU A 247 -0.87 18.82 -3.05
N VAL A 248 -0.51 18.40 -1.83
CA VAL A 248 -0.66 17.00 -1.38
C VAL A 248 -2.14 16.62 -1.35
N VAL A 249 -3.00 17.45 -0.77
CA VAL A 249 -4.46 17.22 -0.78
C VAL A 249 -4.97 17.14 -2.22
N HIS A 250 -4.54 18.05 -3.10
CA HIS A 250 -4.91 18.03 -4.50
C HIS A 250 -4.46 16.74 -5.22
N ALA A 251 -3.21 16.31 -5.02
CA ALA A 251 -2.66 15.10 -5.62
C ALA A 251 -3.39 13.84 -5.14
N LEU A 252 -3.69 13.74 -3.84
CA LEU A 252 -4.48 12.64 -3.27
C LEU A 252 -5.90 12.62 -3.85
N ALA A 253 -6.59 13.76 -3.87
CA ALA A 253 -7.94 13.89 -4.42
C ALA A 253 -7.99 13.54 -5.91
N ARG A 254 -7.01 14.02 -6.71
CA ARG A 254 -6.84 13.64 -8.12
C ARG A 254 -6.66 12.15 -8.27
N SER A 255 -5.78 11.55 -7.46
CA SER A 255 -5.50 10.11 -7.53
C SER A 255 -6.74 9.25 -7.28
N CYS A 256 -7.66 9.73 -6.45
CA CYS A 256 -8.86 9.04 -6.00
C CYS A 256 -10.13 9.41 -6.80
N ASP A 257 -10.03 10.16 -7.91
CA ASP A 257 -11.21 10.61 -8.68
C ASP A 257 -12.22 11.38 -7.78
N LEU A 258 -11.70 12.20 -6.87
CA LEU A 258 -12.49 13.06 -5.98
C LEU A 258 -12.53 14.51 -6.48
N LEU A 259 -12.04 14.77 -7.70
CA LEU A 259 -12.06 16.07 -8.34
C LEU A 259 -13.09 16.10 -9.49
N PRO A 260 -13.83 17.21 -9.67
CA PRO A 260 -13.94 18.34 -8.73
C PRO A 260 -14.74 17.91 -7.48
N ALA A 261 -14.34 18.41 -6.31
CA ALA A 261 -15.06 18.14 -5.05
C ALA A 261 -16.41 18.87 -5.04
N ARG A 262 -17.42 18.31 -5.71
CA ARG A 262 -18.80 18.81 -5.71
C ARG A 262 -19.61 18.07 -4.67
N ALA A 263 -20.00 18.78 -3.61
CA ALA A 263 -20.75 18.26 -2.46
C ALA A 263 -20.03 17.06 -1.79
N PRO A 264 -20.41 16.60 -0.59
CA PRO A 264 -19.87 15.35 -0.06
C PRO A 264 -20.32 14.22 -0.98
N GLY A 265 -19.44 13.85 -1.89
CA GLY A 265 -19.63 12.70 -2.76
C GLY A 265 -19.51 11.47 -1.90
N SER A 266 -20.62 10.74 -1.72
CA SER A 266 -20.65 9.58 -0.82
C SER A 266 -19.67 8.51 -1.30
N VAL A 267 -18.52 8.41 -0.66
CA VAL A 267 -17.62 7.28 -0.85
C VAL A 267 -18.32 6.04 -0.32
N ARG A 268 -18.38 4.98 -1.14
CA ARG A 268 -18.98 3.70 -0.72
C ARG A 268 -17.96 2.60 -0.85
N GLU A 269 -17.55 2.04 0.28
CA GLU A 269 -16.72 0.85 0.27
C GLU A 269 -17.59 -0.43 0.16
N ALA A 270 -17.24 -1.30 -0.78
CA ALA A 270 -17.74 -2.67 -0.90
C ALA A 270 -16.58 -3.66 -0.67
N TRP A 271 -16.88 -4.95 -0.67
CA TRP A 271 -15.89 -5.98 -0.32
C TRP A 271 -14.75 -6.11 -1.33
N GLU A 272 -15.06 -6.02 -2.62
CA GLU A 272 -14.08 -6.22 -3.71
C GLU A 272 -13.60 -4.91 -4.33
N ALA A 273 -14.33 -3.82 -4.09
CA ALA A 273 -14.09 -2.52 -4.68
C ALA A 273 -14.56 -1.41 -3.74
N TRP A 274 -14.03 -0.21 -3.89
CA TRP A 274 -14.66 0.98 -3.35
C TRP A 274 -15.12 1.87 -4.51
N HIS A 275 -16.13 2.69 -4.26
CA HIS A 275 -16.77 3.51 -5.27
C HIS A 275 -16.57 4.98 -4.92
N SER A 276 -15.98 5.74 -5.84
CA SER A 276 -16.09 7.20 -5.86
C SER A 276 -17.49 7.57 -6.39
N THR A 277 -17.73 8.86 -6.59
CA THR A 277 -18.98 9.34 -7.20
C THR A 277 -19.19 8.81 -8.61
N ARG A 278 -18.11 8.56 -9.35
CA ARG A 278 -18.14 8.21 -10.78
C ARG A 278 -17.61 6.82 -11.07
N LEU A 279 -16.57 6.37 -10.36
CA LEU A 279 -15.80 5.18 -10.73
C LEU A 279 -15.86 4.11 -9.63
N SER A 280 -15.78 2.86 -10.07
CA SER A 280 -15.52 1.73 -9.18
C SER A 280 -14.03 1.41 -9.22
N HIS A 281 -13.40 1.31 -8.06
CA HIS A 281 -11.95 1.15 -7.89
C HIS A 281 -11.62 -0.23 -7.34
N GLY A 282 -10.78 -0.97 -8.05
CA GLY A 282 -10.19 -2.24 -7.63
C GLY A 282 -8.71 -2.08 -7.34
N CYS A 283 -8.23 -2.74 -6.29
CA CYS A 283 -6.83 -2.70 -5.88
C CYS A 283 -6.24 -4.11 -5.90
N PHE A 284 -5.15 -4.28 -6.64
CA PHE A 284 -4.48 -5.56 -6.87
C PHE A 284 -3.03 -5.50 -6.44
N TRP A 285 -2.54 -6.56 -5.80
CA TRP A 285 -1.12 -6.71 -5.48
C TRP A 285 -0.44 -7.64 -6.47
N ILE A 286 0.72 -7.22 -6.99
CA ILE A 286 1.61 -8.13 -7.71
C ILE A 286 2.26 -9.06 -6.68
N ARG A 287 1.87 -10.34 -6.69
CA ARG A 287 2.35 -11.35 -5.71
C ARG A 287 3.75 -11.87 -6.03
N SER A 288 4.10 -11.91 -7.30
CA SER A 288 5.35 -12.46 -7.78
C SER A 288 5.85 -11.64 -8.95
N TRP A 289 7.11 -11.24 -8.89
CA TRP A 289 7.76 -10.52 -9.97
C TRP A 289 8.35 -11.50 -10.97
N PRO A 290 8.08 -11.31 -12.28
CA PRO A 290 8.82 -12.01 -13.32
C PRO A 290 10.24 -11.44 -13.44
N ASP A 291 11.06 -12.01 -14.32
CA ASP A 291 12.38 -11.44 -14.66
C ASP A 291 12.28 -9.97 -15.12
N SER A 292 13.40 -9.26 -15.09
CA SER A 292 13.46 -7.82 -15.34
C SER A 292 12.81 -7.36 -16.64
N HIS A 293 13.09 -8.06 -17.75
CA HIS A 293 12.52 -7.74 -19.06
C HIS A 293 11.01 -7.95 -19.09
N ARG A 294 10.52 -9.08 -18.54
CA ARG A 294 9.08 -9.34 -18.42
C ARG A 294 8.39 -8.40 -17.44
N GLY A 295 9.08 -7.98 -16.38
CA GLY A 295 8.58 -7.02 -15.39
C GLY A 295 8.35 -5.64 -16.00
N ALA A 296 9.31 -5.15 -16.78
CA ALA A 296 9.17 -3.91 -17.53
C ALA A 296 7.99 -3.97 -18.51
N ARG A 297 7.85 -5.07 -19.25
CA ARG A 297 6.70 -5.30 -20.14
C ARG A 297 5.37 -5.36 -19.40
N LEU A 298 5.33 -5.98 -18.22
CA LEU A 298 4.13 -6.04 -17.39
C LEU A 298 3.70 -4.63 -16.96
N LEU A 299 4.65 -3.82 -16.47
CA LEU A 299 4.36 -2.44 -16.07
C LEU A 299 3.89 -1.60 -17.27
N ALA A 300 4.51 -1.76 -18.44
CA ALA A 300 4.05 -1.10 -19.67
C ALA A 300 2.62 -1.53 -20.03
N ALA A 301 2.32 -2.84 -20.02
CA ALA A 301 0.99 -3.35 -20.30
C ALA A 301 -0.06 -2.83 -19.31
N LEU A 302 0.27 -2.80 -18.01
CA LEU A 302 -0.60 -2.26 -16.97
C LEU A 302 -0.90 -0.77 -17.20
N SER A 303 0.09 0.02 -17.65
CA SER A 303 -0.09 1.44 -17.93
C SER A 303 -0.98 1.73 -19.15
N GLU A 304 -1.20 0.73 -20.01
CA GLU A 304 -2.03 0.82 -21.21
C GLU A 304 -3.41 0.15 -21.05
N VAL A 305 -3.76 -0.33 -19.84
CA VAL A 305 -5.08 -0.91 -19.56
C VAL A 305 -6.17 0.12 -19.92
N PRO A 306 -7.22 -0.27 -20.67
CA PRO A 306 -8.27 0.65 -21.14
C PRO A 306 -9.29 0.98 -20.03
N ALA A 307 -8.80 1.35 -18.85
CA ALA A 307 -9.59 1.81 -17.72
C ALA A 307 -9.71 3.35 -17.72
N ASP A 308 -10.68 3.87 -16.96
CA ASP A 308 -10.86 5.32 -16.78
C ASP A 308 -9.78 5.93 -15.87
N LEU A 309 -9.14 5.09 -15.05
CA LEU A 309 -8.02 5.47 -14.20
C LEU A 309 -7.15 4.24 -13.94
N VAL A 310 -5.84 4.40 -14.08
CA VAL A 310 -4.85 3.40 -13.65
C VAL A 310 -3.81 4.08 -12.78
N SER A 311 -3.60 3.55 -11.58
CA SER A 311 -2.53 3.98 -10.67
C SER A 311 -1.65 2.79 -10.34
N ILE A 312 -0.34 2.92 -10.56
CA ILE A 312 0.66 1.91 -10.25
C ILE A 312 1.57 2.48 -9.18
N ALA A 313 1.58 1.86 -8.00
CA ALA A 313 2.42 2.24 -6.89
C ALA A 313 3.48 1.16 -6.61
N LEU A 314 4.74 1.52 -6.80
CA LEU A 314 5.91 0.72 -6.47
C LEU A 314 6.44 1.14 -5.10
N LEU A 315 6.42 0.23 -4.14
CA LEU A 315 6.96 0.45 -2.79
C LEU A 315 8.32 -0.22 -2.69
N LEU A 316 9.32 0.55 -2.27
CA LEU A 316 10.70 0.15 -2.04
C LEU A 316 10.95 0.23 -0.53
N GLU A 317 11.01 -0.93 0.11
CA GLU A 317 11.21 -1.08 1.56
C GLU A 317 12.60 -1.69 1.81
N PRO A 318 13.46 -1.05 2.61
CA PRO A 318 14.73 -1.65 3.04
C PRO A 318 14.51 -2.96 3.78
N SER A 319 15.38 -3.94 3.55
CA SER A 319 15.35 -5.24 4.21
C SER A 319 16.76 -5.79 4.39
N GLN A 320 16.91 -6.79 5.26
CA GLN A 320 18.22 -7.40 5.55
C GLN A 320 18.88 -7.98 4.28
N ASP A 321 18.07 -8.52 3.36
CA ASP A 321 18.54 -9.13 2.11
C ASP A 321 18.58 -8.12 0.93
N GLY A 322 18.46 -6.82 1.18
CA GLY A 322 18.48 -5.77 0.16
C GLY A 322 17.20 -4.92 0.15
N THR A 323 16.55 -4.78 -1.00
CA THR A 323 15.32 -3.98 -1.14
C THR A 323 14.13 -4.84 -1.53
N LEU A 324 13.06 -4.75 -0.74
CA LEU A 324 11.76 -5.32 -1.04
C LEU A 324 11.01 -4.43 -2.01
N LEU A 325 10.64 -4.99 -3.16
CA LEU A 325 9.75 -4.34 -4.12
C LEU A 325 8.34 -4.91 -4.02
N ARG A 326 7.38 -4.07 -3.62
CA ARG A 326 5.94 -4.40 -3.72
C ARG A 326 5.29 -3.51 -4.78
N CYS A 327 4.33 -4.03 -5.53
CA CYS A 327 3.53 -3.23 -6.46
C CYS A 327 2.04 -3.40 -6.18
N LEU A 328 1.39 -2.25 -5.99
CA LEU A 328 -0.05 -2.12 -5.95
C LEU A 328 -0.50 -1.50 -7.27
N VAL A 329 -1.45 -2.15 -7.93
CA VAL A 329 -2.14 -1.62 -9.11
C VAL A 329 -3.56 -1.30 -8.69
N ARG A 330 -3.95 -0.03 -8.80
CA ARG A 330 -5.35 0.39 -8.71
C ARG A 330 -5.88 0.65 -10.10
N VAL A 331 -7.00 0.02 -10.41
CA VAL A 331 -7.73 0.22 -11.65
C VAL A 331 -9.11 0.75 -11.29
N ALA A 332 -9.52 1.85 -11.91
CA ALA A 332 -10.87 2.35 -11.79
C ALA A 332 -11.53 2.50 -13.14
N ALA A 333 -12.79 2.09 -13.20
CA ALA A 333 -13.60 2.18 -14.39
C ALA A 333 -15.05 2.49 -14.01
N ASP A 334 -15.81 2.94 -14.99
CA ASP A 334 -17.27 3.03 -14.90
C ASP A 334 -17.86 1.74 -14.30
N PRO A 335 -18.79 1.82 -13.34
CA PRO A 335 -19.37 0.66 -12.68
C PRO A 335 -19.91 -0.42 -13.64
N GLY A 336 -20.44 -0.04 -14.81
CA GLY A 336 -20.94 -0.98 -15.82
C GLY A 336 -19.84 -1.75 -16.54
N ARG A 337 -18.62 -1.20 -16.63
CA ARG A 337 -17.46 -1.82 -17.29
C ARG A 337 -16.44 -2.42 -16.32
N TYR A 338 -16.52 -2.06 -15.04
CA TYR A 338 -15.54 -2.45 -14.02
C TYR A 338 -15.20 -3.95 -14.01
N GLN A 339 -16.21 -4.81 -14.04
CA GLN A 339 -16.04 -6.26 -14.03
C GLN A 339 -15.37 -6.81 -15.30
N GLN A 340 -15.51 -6.13 -16.44
CA GLN A 340 -14.86 -6.52 -17.69
C GLN A 340 -13.39 -6.13 -17.71
N VAL A 341 -13.06 -4.98 -17.12
CA VAL A 341 -11.68 -4.48 -17.04
C VAL A 341 -10.84 -5.27 -16.04
N CYS A 342 -11.45 -5.77 -14.97
CA CYS A 342 -10.74 -6.42 -13.85
C CYS A 342 -10.67 -7.97 -13.93
N ARG A 343 -11.23 -8.60 -14.96
CA ARG A 343 -11.20 -10.06 -15.18
C ARG A 343 -10.04 -10.46 -16.08
#